data_AF-A0A316D3E9-F1
#
_entry.id   AF-A0A316D3E9-F1
#
_cell.length_a   1.000
_cell.length_b   1.000
_cell.length_c   1.000
_cell.angle_alpha   90.00
_cell.angle_beta   90.00
_cell.angle_gamma   90.00
#
_symmetry.space_group_name_H-M   'P 1'
#
loop_
_entity.id
_entity.type
_entity.pdbx_description
1 polymer ?
#
loop_
_entity_poly.entity_id
_entity_poly.type
_entity_poly.pdbx_seq_one_letter_code
_entity_poly.pdbx_strand_id
1 'polypeptide(L)'
;MEIKPHLQRRSDFIGNSPIAEHNDAGILVLRDGNEYRFAVELDVDTVVEVEKTENKHQVNAIIDSLRERLPEIRDQFGDCYPEES
;
A
#
# COMPACT_ATOMS: atom_id res chain seq x y z
N MET A 1 -4.89 -11.08 3.19
CA MET A 1 -5.82 -10.81 4.31
C MET A 1 -6.09 -9.33 4.26
N GLU A 2 -7.33 -8.93 3.97
CA GLU A 2 -7.70 -7.51 3.97
C GLU A 2 -7.53 -6.96 5.39
N ILE A 3 -6.74 -5.89 5.51
CA ILE A 3 -6.54 -5.20 6.79
C ILE A 3 -7.36 -3.93 6.79
N LYS A 4 -7.56 -3.35 7.98
CA LYS A 4 -8.14 -2.01 8.03
C LYS A 4 -7.18 -1.03 7.33
N PRO A 5 -7.68 -0.20 6.41
CA PRO A 5 -6.83 0.76 5.72
C PRO A 5 -6.15 1.68 6.74
N HIS A 6 -4.83 1.81 6.63
CA HIS A 6 -4.01 2.59 7.55
C HIS A 6 -3.22 3.66 6.79
N LEU A 7 -3.57 4.92 7.03
CA LEU A 7 -2.83 6.07 6.52
C LEU A 7 -1.55 6.27 7.32
N GLN A 8 -0.44 6.41 6.60
CA GLN A 8 0.88 6.68 7.19
C GLN A 8 1.76 7.36 6.15
N ARG A 9 2.87 7.97 6.58
CA ARG A 9 3.83 8.52 5.63
C ARG A 9 4.47 7.39 4.82
N ARG A 10 4.73 7.65 3.55
CA ARG A 10 5.45 6.77 2.64
C ARG A 10 6.79 6.34 3.24
N SER A 11 7.52 7.28 3.84
CA SER A 11 8.79 7.00 4.51
C SER A 11 8.65 6.03 5.67
N ASP A 12 7.59 6.15 6.46
CA ASP A 12 7.32 5.28 7.61
C ASP A 12 6.88 3.88 7.16
N PHE A 13 6.07 3.82 6.10
CA PHE A 13 5.66 2.56 5.50
C PHE A 13 6.87 1.79 4.95
N ILE A 14 7.70 2.46 4.13
CA ILE A 14 8.93 1.87 3.56
C ILE A 14 9.89 1.48 4.68
N GLY A 15 10.11 2.39 5.64
CA GLY A 15 11.03 2.18 6.75
C GLY A 15 12.38 1.63 6.28
N ASN A 16 12.72 0.42 6.75
CA ASN A 16 13.90 -0.33 6.33
C ASN A 16 13.57 -1.56 5.44
N SER A 17 12.30 -1.73 5.06
CA SER A 17 11.85 -2.90 4.31
C SER A 17 12.13 -2.69 2.82
N PRO A 18 12.65 -3.71 2.10
CA PRO A 18 12.89 -3.60 0.67
C PRO A 18 11.57 -3.47 -0.10
N ILE A 19 11.58 -2.57 -1.09
CA ILE A 19 10.50 -2.46 -2.07
C ILE A 19 10.55 -3.70 -2.97
N ALA A 20 9.51 -4.52 -2.87
CA ALA A 20 9.36 -5.72 -3.68
C ALA A 20 8.81 -5.38 -5.06
N GLU A 21 7.86 -4.44 -5.12
CA GLU A 21 7.31 -3.92 -6.37
C GLU A 21 6.82 -2.47 -6.17
N HIS A 22 6.98 -1.65 -7.18
CA HIS A 22 6.36 -0.33 -7.29
C HIS A 22 5.94 -0.13 -8.73
N ASN A 23 4.69 0.28 -8.96
CA ASN A 23 4.16 0.48 -10.30
C ASN A 23 3.70 1.92 -10.53
N ASP A 24 3.63 2.32 -11.80
CA ASP A 24 3.21 3.67 -12.21
C ASP A 24 1.75 4.01 -11.84
N ALA A 25 0.96 3.02 -11.41
CA ALA A 25 -0.40 3.25 -10.93
C ALA A 25 -0.41 3.81 -9.48
N GLY A 26 0.72 3.79 -8.80
CA GLY A 26 0.86 4.24 -7.41
C GLY A 26 0.60 3.13 -6.40
N ILE A 27 0.87 1.87 -6.74
CA ILE A 27 0.82 0.76 -5.79
C ILE A 27 2.24 0.42 -5.37
N LEU A 28 2.46 0.40 -4.07
CA LEU A 28 3.73 0.10 -3.44
C LEU A 28 3.61 -1.22 -2.66
N VAL A 29 4.49 -2.17 -2.98
CA VAL A 29 4.55 -3.47 -2.33
C VAL A 29 5.89 -3.58 -1.63
N LEU A 30 5.85 -3.77 -0.31
CA LEU A 30 7.02 -4.03 0.50
C LEU A 30 7.08 -5.51 0.85
N ARG A 31 8.30 -6.00 1.07
CA ARG A 31 8.51 -7.34 1.61
C ARG A 31 9.24 -7.24 2.94
N ASP A 32 8.56 -7.66 4.00
CA ASP A 32 9.15 -7.79 5.33
C ASP A 32 9.28 -9.28 5.68
N GLY A 33 10.48 -9.83 5.47
CA GLY A 33 10.73 -11.26 5.59
C GLY A 33 9.88 -12.10 4.61
N ASN A 34 8.87 -12.77 5.15
CA ASN A 34 7.91 -13.58 4.39
C ASN A 34 6.56 -12.87 4.14
N GLU A 35 6.32 -11.72 4.75
CA GLU A 35 5.09 -10.95 4.58
C GLU A 35 5.27 -9.91 3.46
N TYR A 36 4.27 -9.79 2.61
CA TYR A 36 4.13 -8.73 1.61
C TYR A 36 3.07 -7.76 2.10
N ARG A 37 3.39 -6.48 2.14
CA ARG A 37 2.50 -5.39 2.54
C ARG A 37 2.21 -4.52 1.32
N PHE A 38 0.95 -4.18 1.11
CA PHE A 38 0.49 -3.42 -0.05
C PHE A 38 -0.05 -2.09 0.42
N ALA A 39 0.46 -1.02 -0.17
CA ALA A 39 -0.04 0.32 0.03
C ALA A 39 -0.32 1.01 -1.30
N VAL A 40 -1.27 1.95 -1.25
CA VAL A 40 -1.61 2.85 -2.34
C VAL A 40 -1.06 4.23 -2.03
N GLU A 41 -0.31 4.79 -2.96
CA GLU A 41 0.14 6.18 -2.92
C GLU A 41 -1.05 7.12 -3.19
N LEU A 42 -1.32 7.97 -2.20
CA LEU A 42 -2.33 9.03 -2.27
C LEU A 42 -1.69 10.32 -2.79
N ASP A 43 -0.47 10.61 -2.32
CA ASP A 43 0.37 11.72 -2.76
C ASP A 43 1.86 11.33 -2.68
N VAL A 44 2.77 12.31 -2.80
CA VAL A 44 4.22 12.09 -2.83
C VAL A 44 4.79 11.54 -1.52
N ASP A 45 4.14 11.85 -0.40
CA ASP A 45 4.61 11.56 0.97
C ASP A 45 3.64 10.70 1.77
N THR A 46 2.42 10.45 1.27
CA THR A 46 1.39 9.66 1.97
C THR A 46 1.02 8.38 1.22
N VAL A 47 0.90 7.31 1.99
CA VAL A 47 0.36 6.03 1.51
C VAL A 47 -0.73 5.52 2.43
N VAL A 48 -1.65 4.74 1.87
CA VAL A 48 -2.61 3.95 2.64
C VAL A 48 -2.29 2.48 2.48
N GLU A 49 -1.91 1.83 3.57
CA GLU A 49 -1.75 0.38 3.60
C GLU A 49 -3.12 -0.29 3.64
N VAL A 50 -3.37 -1.21 2.73
CA VAL A 50 -4.71 -1.75 2.47
C VAL A 50 -4.77 -3.27 2.61
N GLU A 51 -3.67 -3.95 2.34
CA GLU A 51 -3.64 -5.41 2.38
C GLU A 51 -2.26 -5.94 2.77
N LYS A 52 -2.24 -7.17 3.31
CA LYS A 52 -1.01 -7.95 3.47
C LYS A 52 -1.21 -9.44 3.19
N THR A 53 -0.15 -10.11 2.75
CA THR A 53 -0.15 -11.56 2.51
C THR A 53 1.21 -12.16 2.72
N GLU A 54 1.28 -13.39 3.22
CA GLU A 54 2.53 -14.17 3.25
C GLU A 54 2.71 -15.04 1.98
N ASN A 55 1.66 -15.11 1.15
CA ASN A 55 1.64 -15.97 -0.02
C ASN A 55 2.07 -15.21 -1.28
N LYS A 56 3.29 -15.48 -1.74
CA LYS A 56 3.87 -14.91 -2.97
C LYS A 56 2.97 -15.08 -4.21
N HIS A 57 2.23 -16.17 -4.33
CA HIS A 57 1.38 -16.42 -5.50
C HIS A 57 0.17 -15.49 -5.57
N GLN A 58 -0.22 -14.89 -4.45
CA GLN A 58 -1.34 -13.94 -4.40
C GLN A 58 -0.91 -12.51 -4.69
N VAL A 59 0.39 -12.20 -4.69
CA VAL A 59 0.90 -10.83 -4.84
C VAL A 59 0.35 -10.15 -6.10
N ASN A 60 0.48 -10.81 -7.25
CA ASN A 60 -0.02 -10.25 -8.51
C ASN A 60 -1.55 -10.09 -8.52
N ALA A 61 -2.28 -11.07 -8.00
CA ALA A 61 -3.74 -11.00 -7.94
C ALA A 61 -4.24 -9.84 -7.05
N ILE A 62 -3.53 -9.58 -5.94
CA ILE A 62 -3.81 -8.45 -5.05
C ILE A 62 -3.50 -7.14 -5.77
N ILE A 63 -2.36 -7.04 -6.47
CA ILE A 63 -2.02 -5.85 -7.26
C ILE A 63 -3.08 -5.56 -8.31
N ASP A 64 -3.53 -6.56 -9.07
CA ASP A 64 -4.58 -6.36 -10.08
C ASP A 64 -5.91 -5.91 -9.45
N SER A 65 -6.30 -6.51 -8.33
CA SER A 65 -7.50 -6.08 -7.59
C SER A 65 -7.37 -4.65 -7.06
N LEU A 66 -6.20 -4.29 -6.53
CA LEU A 66 -5.93 -2.93 -6.06
C LEU A 66 -5.96 -1.93 -7.19
N ARG A 67 -5.46 -2.26 -8.38
CA ARG A 67 -5.53 -1.38 -9.57
C ARG A 67 -6.96 -0.99 -9.92
N GLU A 68 -7.90 -1.93 -9.81
CA GLU A 68 -9.33 -1.66 -10.05
C GLU A 68 -9.94 -0.78 -8.95
N ARG A 69 -9.48 -0.93 -7.70
CA ARG A 69 -9.95 -0.18 -6.52
C ARG A 69 -9.25 1.16 -6.31
N LEU A 70 -8.13 1.43 -6.99
CA LEU A 70 -7.38 2.69 -6.89
C LEU A 70 -8.23 3.96 -6.92
N PRO A 71 -9.17 4.15 -7.88
CA PRO A 71 -10.00 5.36 -7.90
C PRO A 71 -10.88 5.49 -6.64
N GLU A 72 -11.44 4.39 -6.13
CA GLU A 72 -12.26 4.38 -4.91
C GLU A 72 -11.41 4.69 -3.67
N ILE A 73 -10.22 4.09 -3.57
CA ILE A 73 -9.29 4.32 -2.46
C ILE A 73 -8.83 5.79 -2.44
N ARG A 74 -8.52 6.36 -3.61
CA ARG A 74 -8.14 7.78 -3.71
C ARG A 74 -9.29 8.73 -3.41
N ASP A 75 -10.51 8.40 -3.82
CA ASP A 75 -11.69 9.21 -3.46
C ASP A 75 -11.96 9.18 -1.95
N GLN A 76 -11.80 8.01 -1.32
CA GLN A 76 -12.05 7.84 0.11
C GLN A 76 -10.97 8.46 1.00
N PHE A 77 -9.70 8.41 0.59
CA PHE A 77 -8.57 8.79 1.44
C PHE A 77 -7.73 9.97 0.90
N GLY A 78 -8.01 10.48 -0.29
CA GLY A 78 -7.18 11.52 -0.93
C GLY A 78 -7.13 12.84 -0.16
N ASP A 79 -8.14 13.13 0.66
CA ASP A 79 -8.18 14.29 1.57
C ASP A 79 -7.80 13.94 3.02
N CYS A 80 -7.40 12.70 3.29
CA CYS A 80 -6.92 12.27 4.60
C CYS A 80 -5.42 12.45 4.70
N TYR A 81 -4.97 12.97 5.83
CA TYR A 81 -3.56 13.14 6.15
C TYR A 81 -3.20 12.25 7.33
N PRO A 82 -2.00 11.63 7.34
CA PRO A 82 -1.54 10.90 8.51
C PRO A 82 -1.41 11.88 9.68
N GLU A 83 -1.97 11.52 10.84
CA GLU A 83 -1.90 12.36 12.04
C GLU A 83 -0.43 12.63 12.36
N GLU A 84 -0.05 13.91 12.53
CA GLU A 84 1.30 14.29 12.95
C GLU A 84 1.55 13.71 14.36
N SER A 85 2.38 12.66 14.43
CA SER A 85 2.89 12.11 15.69
C SER A 85 4.08 12.90 16.22
#